data_AF-A0A7C1KLN7-F1
#
_entry.id   AF-A0A7C1KLN7-F1
#
_cell.length_a   1.000
_cell.length_b   1.000
_cell.length_c   1.000
_cell.angle_alpha   90.00
_cell.angle_beta   90.00
_cell.angle_gamma   90.00
#
_symmetry.space_group_name_H-M   'P 1'
#
loop_
_entity.id
_entity.type
_entity.pdbx_description
1 polymer ?
#
loop_
_entity_poly.entity_id
_entity_poly.type
_entity_poly.pdbx_seq_one_letter_code
_entity_poly.pdbx_strand_id
1 'polypeptide(L)'
;MNNNEVNKGRLLAVLSYFGILSILPFLIQPKNKYAVSHGRQGLCIFAWIVIASFLSIMPFLGHFIFLFSVVFCFIFMVVGILRALAGRTWTVPLFGKYFTND
;
A
#
# COMPACT_ATOMS: atom_id res chain seq x y z
N MET A 1 13.98 3.07 -11.74
CA MET A 1 14.30 3.94 -10.59
C MET A 1 15.80 3.99 -10.38
N ASN A 2 16.34 5.09 -9.87
CA ASN A 2 17.75 5.18 -9.49
C ASN A 2 18.02 4.34 -8.22
N ASN A 3 19.10 3.58 -8.20
CA ASN A 3 19.51 2.77 -7.04
C ASN A 3 19.68 3.60 -5.75
N ASN A 4 20.13 4.85 -5.87
CA ASN A 4 20.26 5.77 -4.73
C ASN A 4 18.90 6.14 -4.13
N GLU A 5 17.86 6.31 -4.96
CA GLU A 5 16.50 6.58 -4.47
C GLU A 5 15.93 5.35 -3.76
N VAL A 6 16.12 4.17 -4.34
CA VAL A 6 15.67 2.90 -3.75
C VAL A 6 16.34 2.67 -2.39
N ASN A 7 17.67 2.79 -2.32
CA ASN A 7 18.41 2.57 -1.08
C ASN A 7 18.00 3.53 0.04
N LYS A 8 17.81 4.81 -0.28
CA LYS A 8 17.33 5.81 0.71
C LYS A 8 15.88 5.58 1.12
N GLY A 9 15.02 5.13 0.20
CA GLY A 9 13.58 5.01 0.42
C GLY A 9 13.09 3.64 0.91
N ARG A 10 13.93 2.60 0.86
CA ARG A 10 13.53 1.19 1.10
C ARG A 10 12.85 0.97 2.44
N LEU A 11 13.43 1.49 3.53
CA LEU A 11 12.86 1.32 4.86
C LEU A 11 11.45 1.92 4.94
N LEU A 12 11.28 3.15 4.46
CA LEU A 12 9.98 3.82 4.44
C LEU A 12 8.98 3.12 3.52
N ALA A 13 9.43 2.59 2.39
CA ALA A 13 8.60 1.81 1.49
C ALA A 13 8.05 0.54 2.17
N VAL A 14 8.87 -0.20 2.91
CA VAL A 14 8.42 -1.38 3.66
C VAL A 14 7.48 -0.98 4.80
N LEU A 15 7.86 0.02 5.60
CA LEU A 15 7.05 0.50 6.73
C LEU A 15 5.68 1.01 6.28
N SER A 16 5.57 1.53 5.05
CA SER A 16 4.31 2.05 4.54
C SER A 16 3.17 1.02 4.47
N TYR A 17 3.47 -0.27 4.47
CA TYR A 17 2.47 -1.33 4.46
C TYR A 17 1.88 -1.66 5.84
N PHE A 18 2.38 -1.02 6.91
CA PHE A 18 1.92 -1.23 8.28
C PHE A 18 0.94 -0.13 8.72
N GLY A 19 -0.26 -0.14 8.15
CA GLY A 19 -1.38 0.72 8.56
C GLY A 19 -1.07 2.21 8.48
N ILE A 20 -1.13 2.91 9.62
CA ILE A 20 -0.92 4.36 9.70
C ILE A 20 0.50 4.80 9.27
N LEU A 21 1.48 3.89 9.34
CA LEU A 21 2.85 4.17 8.89
C LEU A 21 2.93 4.41 7.37
N SER A 22 1.87 4.11 6.62
CA SER A 22 1.69 4.51 5.22
C SER A 22 1.90 6.00 4.95
N ILE A 23 1.72 6.85 5.95
CA ILE A 23 1.90 8.31 5.84
C ILE A 23 3.39 8.71 5.90
N LEU A 24 4.26 7.89 6.50
CA LEU A 24 5.68 8.23 6.71
C LEU A 24 6.46 8.61 5.44
N PRO A 25 6.30 7.92 4.29
CA PRO A 25 6.99 8.31 3.06
C PRO A 25 6.70 9.74 2.61
N PHE A 26 5.48 10.23 2.83
CA PHE A 26 5.06 11.59 2.45
C PHE A 26 5.64 12.65 3.39
N LEU A 27 5.85 12.32 4.67
CA LEU A 27 6.37 13.25 5.66
C LEU A 27 7.91 13.30 5.64
N ILE A 28 8.55 12.14 5.55
CA ILE A 28 10.01 12.02 5.74
C ILE A 28 10.74 12.15 4.40
N GLN A 29 10.22 11.57 3.32
CA GLN A 29 10.87 11.61 2.00
C GLN A 29 9.89 11.96 0.87
N PRO A 30 9.20 13.12 0.91
CA PRO A 30 8.20 13.51 -0.10
C PRO A 30 8.75 13.59 -1.52
N LYS A 31 10.06 13.81 -1.68
CA LYS A 31 10.73 13.87 -2.99
C LYS A 31 11.19 12.50 -3.51
N ASN A 32 11.17 11.47 -2.67
CA ASN A 32 11.57 10.12 -3.06
C ASN A 32 10.39 9.40 -3.71
N LYS A 33 10.36 9.38 -5.05
CA LYS A 33 9.27 8.77 -5.83
C LYS A 33 9.04 7.29 -5.48
N TYR A 34 10.09 6.58 -5.08
CA TYR A 34 10.03 5.17 -4.70
C TYR A 34 9.28 4.98 -3.39
N ALA A 35 9.72 5.69 -2.34
CA ALA A 35 9.07 5.63 -1.03
C ALA A 35 7.61 6.10 -1.12
N VAL A 36 7.35 7.19 -1.85
CA VAL A 36 6.00 7.76 -2.01
C VAL A 36 5.07 6.82 -2.77
N SER A 37 5.55 6.08 -3.77
CA SER A 37 4.74 5.10 -4.52
C SER A 37 4.23 3.97 -3.61
N HIS A 38 5.09 3.42 -2.75
CA HIS A 38 4.71 2.43 -1.75
C HIS A 38 3.83 3.05 -0.65
N GLY A 39 4.13 4.29 -0.23
CA GLY A 39 3.31 5.10 0.66
C GLY A 39 1.85 5.20 0.22
N ARG A 40 1.62 5.56 -1.05
CA ARG A 40 0.26 5.65 -1.62
C ARG A 40 -0.47 4.31 -1.59
N GLN A 41 0.21 3.20 -1.91
CA GLN A 41 -0.39 1.87 -1.86
C GLN A 41 -0.74 1.44 -0.44
N GLY A 42 0.21 1.59 0.49
CA GLY A 42 -0.02 1.32 1.90
C GLY A 42 -1.19 2.13 2.45
N LEU A 43 -1.30 3.40 2.04
CA LEU A 43 -2.40 4.27 2.45
C LEU A 43 -3.74 3.82 1.85
N CYS A 44 -3.77 3.38 0.60
CA CYS A 44 -4.98 2.80 -0.01
C CYS A 44 -5.42 1.52 0.72
N ILE A 45 -4.48 0.63 1.05
CA ILE A 45 -4.77 -0.61 1.81
C ILE A 45 -5.31 -0.25 3.20
N PHE A 46 -4.68 0.71 3.87
CA PHE A 46 -5.11 1.16 5.19
C PHE A 46 -6.49 1.85 5.16
N ALA A 47 -6.75 2.71 4.17
CA ALA A 47 -8.05 3.33 4.00
C ALA A 47 -9.14 2.28 3.71
N TRP A 48 -8.85 1.29 2.87
CA TRP A 48 -9.78 0.20 2.57
C TRP A 48 -10.15 -0.57 3.84
N ILE A 49 -9.17 -0.95 4.66
CA ILE A 49 -9.47 -1.74 5.88
C ILE A 49 -10.27 -0.93 6.90
N VAL A 50 -9.99 0.38 7.02
CA VAL A 50 -10.77 1.28 7.87
C VAL A 50 -12.22 1.35 7.39
N ILE A 51 -12.45 1.54 6.09
CA ILE A 51 -13.81 1.57 5.50
C ILE A 51 -14.52 0.23 5.70
N ALA A 52 -13.84 -0.89 5.42
CA ALA A 52 -14.40 -2.23 5.59
C ALA A 52 -14.77 -2.53 7.05
N SER A 53 -14.05 -1.97 8.03
CA SER A 53 -14.37 -2.14 9.45
C SER A 53 -15.70 -1.51 9.86
N PHE A 54 -16.17 -0.47 9.16
CA PHE A 54 -17.51 0.08 9.39
C PHE A 54 -18.61 -0.84 8.85
N LEU A 55 -18.32 -1.62 7.79
CA LEU A 55 -19.28 -2.59 7.25
C LEU A 55 -19.51 -3.76 8.20
N SER A 56 -18.56 -4.10 9.08
CA SER A 56 -18.74 -5.17 10.06
C SER A 56 -19.79 -4.86 11.14
N ILE A 57 -20.29 -3.62 11.21
CA ILE A 57 -21.41 -3.25 12.08
C ILE A 57 -22.69 -3.97 11.66
N MET A 58 -22.87 -4.27 10.36
CA MET A 58 -24.01 -5.06 9.90
C MET A 58 -23.78 -6.56 10.21
N PRO A 59 -24.72 -7.23 10.89
CA PRO A 59 -24.59 -8.64 11.21
C PRO A 59 -24.63 -9.51 9.94
N PHE A 60 -23.96 -10.67 10.00
CA PHE A 60 -23.80 -11.64 8.91
C PHE A 60 -23.04 -11.09 7.68
N LEU A 61 -23.70 -10.35 6.79
CA LEU A 61 -23.11 -9.93 5.51
C LEU A 61 -21.89 -9.03 5.69
N GLY A 62 -21.96 -8.11 6.66
CA GLY A 62 -20.86 -7.20 7.00
C GLY A 62 -19.61 -7.94 7.45
N HIS A 63 -19.76 -9.01 8.24
CA HIS A 63 -18.64 -9.82 8.72
C HIS A 63 -17.96 -10.59 7.58
N PHE A 64 -18.72 -11.15 6.64
CA PHE A 64 -18.14 -11.83 5.48
C PHE A 64 -17.35 -10.85 4.60
N ILE A 65 -17.92 -9.68 4.28
CA ILE A 65 -17.23 -8.65 3.47
C ILE A 65 -15.96 -8.18 4.16
N PHE A 66 -16.00 -7.97 5.48
CA PHE A 66 -14.83 -7.59 6.25
C PHE A 66 -13.75 -8.67 6.22
N LEU A 67 -14.10 -9.93 6.45
CA LEU A 67 -13.14 -11.05 6.41
C LEU A 67 -12.47 -11.16 5.04
N PHE A 68 -13.25 -11.10 3.95
CA PHE A 68 -12.70 -11.10 2.60
C PHE A 68 -11.77 -9.90 2.36
N SER A 69 -12.15 -8.72 2.84
CA SER A 69 -11.32 -7.51 2.74
C SER A 69 -10.00 -7.66 3.48
N VAL A 70 -10.00 -8.22 4.70
CA VAL A 70 -8.78 -8.49 5.48
C VAL A 70 -7.83 -9.40 4.71
N VAL A 71 -8.32 -10.53 4.19
CA VAL A 71 -7.49 -11.49 3.44
C VAL A 71 -6.91 -10.85 2.18
N PHE A 72 -7.72 -10.12 1.42
CA PHE A 72 -7.26 -9.43 0.22
C PHE A 72 -6.20 -8.36 0.54
N CYS A 73 -6.46 -7.50 1.53
CA CYS A 73 -5.50 -6.50 1.99
C CYS A 73 -4.19 -7.12 2.49
N PHE A 74 -4.26 -8.26 3.19
CA PHE A 74 -3.07 -8.97 3.68
C PHE A 74 -2.21 -9.48 2.52
N ILE A 75 -2.81 -10.05 1.48
CA ILE A 75 -2.07 -10.47 0.27
C ILE A 75 -1.38 -9.27 -0.38
N PHE A 76 -2.08 -8.15 -0.53
CA PHE A 76 -1.52 -6.93 -1.13
C PHE A 76 -0.40 -6.33 -0.28
N MET A 77 -0.53 -6.38 1.05
CA MET A 77 0.50 -5.98 1.99
C MET A 77 1.78 -6.81 1.78
N VAL A 78 1.67 -8.14 1.75
CA VAL A 78 2.81 -9.05 1.56
C VAL A 78 3.47 -8.84 0.18
N VAL A 79 2.67 -8.79 -0.90
CA VAL A 79 3.19 -8.54 -2.25
C VAL A 79 3.88 -7.17 -2.33
N GLY A 80 3.28 -6.15 -1.73
CA GLY A 80 3.83 -4.81 -1.64
C GLY A 80 5.19 -4.78 -0.94
N ILE A 81 5.32 -5.46 0.21
CA ILE A 81 6.57 -5.60 0.95
C ILE A 81 7.63 -6.33 0.11
N LEU A 82 7.29 -7.45 -0.53
CA LEU A 82 8.22 -8.18 -1.38
C LEU A 82 8.73 -7.32 -2.55
N ARG A 83 7.85 -6.53 -3.17
CA ARG A 83 8.21 -5.57 -4.22
C ARG A 83 9.11 -4.46 -3.69
N ALA A 84 8.81 -3.95 -2.49
CA ALA A 84 9.63 -2.94 -1.81
C ALA A 84 11.03 -3.47 -1.42
N LEU A 85 11.14 -4.76 -1.08
CA LEU A 85 12.44 -5.38 -0.84
C LEU A 85 13.21 -5.60 -2.15
N ALA A 86 12.51 -5.97 -3.22
CA ALA A 86 13.08 -6.14 -4.56
C ALA A 86 13.45 -4.82 -5.26
N GLY A 87 13.20 -3.66 -4.65
CA GLY A 87 13.51 -2.36 -5.25
C GLY A 87 12.59 -1.99 -6.43
N ARG A 88 11.43 -2.62 -6.55
CA ARG A 88 10.49 -2.42 -7.64
C ARG A 88 9.23 -1.75 -7.11
N THR A 89 8.80 -0.68 -7.77
CA THR A 89 7.43 -0.21 -7.59
C THR A 89 6.46 -1.19 -8.24
N TRP A 90 5.27 -1.25 -7.68
CA TRP A 90 4.17 -2.01 -8.24
C TRP A 90 2.96 -1.09 -8.31
N THR A 91 2.18 -1.17 -9.36
CA THR A 91 0.85 -0.57 -9.43
C THR A 91 -0.14 -1.69 -9.64
N VAL A 92 -1.25 -1.66 -8.92
CA VAL A 92 -2.27 -2.70 -9.04
C VAL A 92 -2.79 -2.68 -10.49
N PRO A 93 -2.73 -3.82 -11.22
CA PRO A 93 -3.06 -3.84 -12.65
C PRO A 93 -4.47 -3.37 -12.99
N LEU A 94 -5.42 -3.45 -12.04
CA LEU A 94 -6.79 -2.95 -12.19
C LEU A 94 -6.89 -1.45 -12.51
N PHE A 95 -5.88 -0.65 -12.15
CA PHE A 95 -5.81 0.79 -12.46
C PHE A 95 -4.59 1.15 -13.32
N GLY A 96 -3.85 0.15 -13.82
CA GLY A 96 -2.57 0.35 -14.51
C GLY A 96 -2.67 1.20 -15.78
N LYS A 97 -3.79 1.11 -16.51
CA LYS A 97 -4.01 1.88 -17.76
C LYS A 97 -4.10 3.40 -17.58
N TYR A 98 -4.26 3.91 -16.36
CA TYR A 98 -4.37 5.36 -16.09
C TYR A 98 -3.10 5.97 -15.49
N PHE A 99 -2.06 5.19 -15.24
CA PHE A 99 -0.82 5.66 -14.59
C PHE A 99 0.48 5.40 -15.38
N THR A 100 0.42 4.73 -16.53
CA THR A 100 1.46 4.82 -17.56
C THR A 100 1.18 6.05 -18.41
N ASN A 101 1.79 7.18 -18.06
CA ASN A 101 2.21 8.14 -19.07
C ASN A 101 3.60 7.68 -19.48
N ASP A 102 3.71 7.21 -20.71
CA ASP A 102 4.98 6.98 -21.40
C ASP A 102 5.83 8.27 -21.40
#